data_AF-G8WTA6-F1
#
_entry.id   AF-G8WTA6-F1
#
_cell.length_a   1.000
_cell.length_b   1.000
_cell.length_c   1.000
_cell.angle_alpha   90.00
_cell.angle_beta   90.00
_cell.angle_gamma   90.00
#
_symmetry.space_group_name_H-M   'P 1'
#
loop_
_entity.id
_entity.type
_entity.pdbx_description
1 polymer ?
#
loop_
_entity_poly.entity_id
_entity_poly.type
_entity_poly.pdbx_seq_one_letter_code
_entity_poly.pdbx_strand_id
1 'polypeptide(L)'
;MRRSTATVTMTAALLLTAACSSSASDPHSNEALGKSSTPTAPSSAAGSAANASAAFKTVATAVPTAHLTGTVTAENDPNHLLGRPNQYTSKVTFSDSRVPAGDTSHLDATDIGKGGAIEAFATPADAEARAKYVQAVTKSMPALAEYDYQHGTILIRVSHFLTPAQAAAYKTAADKIS
;
A
#
# COMPACT_ATOMS: atom_id res chain seq x y z
N MET A 1 40.35 32.77 -32.76
CA MET A 1 39.34 32.80 -33.83
C MET A 1 38.37 31.65 -33.56
N ARG A 2 37.05 31.76 -33.39
CA ARG A 2 36.05 32.82 -33.44
C ARG A 2 35.15 32.69 -32.19
N ARG A 3 34.67 33.83 -31.70
CA ARG A 3 33.68 33.96 -30.62
C ARG A 3 32.27 33.75 -31.19
N SER A 4 31.38 33.11 -30.43
CA SER A 4 29.93 33.26 -30.60
C SER A 4 29.30 33.70 -29.28
N THR A 5 28.63 34.83 -29.34
CA THR A 5 27.91 35.54 -28.27
C THR A 5 26.40 35.50 -28.54
N ALA A 6 25.63 35.73 -27.47
CA ALA A 6 24.20 36.09 -27.39
C ALA A 6 23.21 34.91 -27.50
N THR A 7 22.13 34.83 -26.72
CA THR A 7 21.26 35.94 -26.30
C THR A 7 20.51 35.59 -25.00
N VAL A 8 20.38 36.57 -24.10
CA VAL A 8 19.52 36.57 -22.92
C VAL A 8 18.11 37.01 -23.35
N THR A 9 17.07 36.29 -22.93
CA THR A 9 15.70 36.82 -22.90
C THR A 9 15.10 36.55 -21.53
N MET A 10 14.91 37.65 -20.81
CA MET A 10 14.23 37.80 -19.54
C MET A 10 12.77 38.15 -19.84
N THR A 11 11.81 37.37 -19.33
CA THR A 11 10.40 37.78 -19.27
C THR A 11 9.83 37.39 -17.92
N ALA A 12 9.65 38.41 -17.08
CA ALA A 12 8.86 38.38 -15.87
C ALA A 12 7.40 38.74 -16.22
N ALA A 13 6.44 38.04 -15.62
CA ALA A 13 5.05 38.49 -15.54
C ALA A 13 4.46 38.07 -14.19
N LEU A 14 4.30 39.07 -13.31
CA LEU A 14 3.51 39.04 -12.09
C LEU A 14 2.01 39.11 -12.46
N LEU A 15 1.19 38.26 -11.85
CA LEU A 15 -0.25 38.48 -11.72
C LEU A 15 -0.67 38.08 -10.30
N LEU A 16 -0.87 39.10 -9.45
CA LEU A 16 -1.58 39.00 -8.19
C LEU A 16 -3.09 39.05 -8.48
N THR A 17 -3.85 38.12 -7.92
CA THR A 17 -5.28 38.35 -7.67
C THR A 17 -5.60 38.00 -6.24
N ALA A 18 -5.83 39.05 -5.45
CA ALA A 18 -6.51 38.99 -4.17
C ALA A 18 -7.99 38.67 -4.40
N ALA A 19 -8.54 37.72 -3.64
CA ALA A 19 -9.97 37.59 -3.42
C ALA A 19 -10.21 37.60 -1.91
N CYS A 20 -10.53 38.79 -1.40
CA CYS A 20 -11.24 38.96 -0.15
C CYS A 20 -12.74 38.97 -0.48
N SER A 21 -13.58 38.29 0.30
CA SER A 21 -14.83 38.92 0.76
C SER A 21 -15.44 38.19 1.95
N SER A 22 -16.03 39.00 2.82
CA SER A 22 -16.43 38.75 4.22
C SER A 22 -17.95 38.62 4.38
N SER A 23 -18.40 38.05 5.51
CA SER A 23 -19.62 38.33 6.32
C SER A 23 -19.70 37.25 7.43
N ALA A 24 -19.62 37.47 8.77
CA ALA A 24 -20.47 38.23 9.72
C ALA A 24 -21.96 37.86 9.60
N SER A 25 -22.76 37.40 10.57
CA SER A 25 -22.81 37.33 12.06
C SER A 25 -23.74 36.12 12.41
N ASP A 26 -23.87 35.50 13.58
CA ASP A 26 -24.21 35.99 14.92
C ASP A 26 -24.11 34.84 15.97
N PRO A 27 -24.12 35.17 17.29
CA PRO A 27 -23.83 34.25 18.38
C PRO A 27 -25.09 33.56 18.93
N HIS A 28 -25.04 32.24 19.07
CA HIS A 28 -26.02 31.52 19.88
C HIS A 28 -25.37 31.04 21.19
N SER A 29 -25.67 31.80 22.23
CA SER A 29 -26.05 31.36 23.58
C SER A 29 -25.49 30.00 24.04
N ASN A 30 -24.46 30.04 24.88
CA ASN A 30 -24.01 28.88 25.62
C ASN A 30 -24.70 28.87 27.00
N GLU A 31 -25.86 28.21 27.10
CA GLU A 31 -26.44 27.76 28.38
C GLU A 31 -26.25 26.25 28.53
N ALA A 32 -25.30 25.91 29.39
CA ALA A 32 -25.37 24.98 30.50
C ALA A 32 -26.12 23.63 30.37
N LEU A 33 -25.38 22.60 30.82
CA LEU A 33 -25.82 21.38 31.52
C LEU A 33 -26.19 20.15 30.67
N GLY A 34 -25.18 19.30 30.53
CA GLY A 34 -25.28 17.94 31.09
C GLY A 34 -25.96 16.90 30.21
N LYS A 35 -25.14 16.13 29.51
CA LYS A 35 -25.35 14.68 29.37
C LYS A 35 -24.04 13.98 29.02
N SER A 36 -23.72 13.02 29.86
CA SER A 36 -22.63 12.06 29.79
C SER A 36 -22.40 11.56 28.36
N SER A 37 -21.29 11.96 27.73
CA SER A 37 -20.79 11.30 26.52
C SER A 37 -19.91 10.13 26.95
N THR A 38 -20.52 8.95 26.97
CA THR A 38 -19.83 7.66 26.92
C THR A 38 -18.79 7.70 25.79
N PRO A 39 -17.56 7.17 25.96
CA PRO A 39 -16.61 7.11 24.87
C PRO A 39 -17.20 6.24 23.75
N THR A 40 -17.53 6.87 22.63
CA THR A 40 -17.88 6.17 21.39
C THR A 40 -16.64 5.41 20.96
N ALA A 41 -16.70 4.08 21.09
CA ALA A 41 -15.73 3.16 20.50
C ALA A 41 -15.51 3.54 19.03
N PRO A 42 -14.25 3.49 18.53
CA PRO A 42 -14.01 3.80 17.13
C PRO A 42 -14.87 2.90 16.26
N SER A 43 -15.62 3.57 15.39
CA SER A 43 -16.49 3.07 14.35
C SER A 43 -15.91 1.82 13.68
N SER A 44 -16.41 0.65 14.11
CA SER A 44 -16.32 -0.58 13.33
C SER A 44 -17.34 -0.50 12.20
N ALA A 45 -17.10 0.40 11.24
CA ALA A 45 -17.79 0.40 9.96
C ALA A 45 -16.96 -0.43 8.96
N ALA A 46 -16.77 -1.71 9.29
CA ALA A 46 -16.20 -2.71 8.40
C ALA A 46 -17.29 -3.21 7.44
N GLY A 47 -17.68 -2.37 6.49
CA GLY A 47 -18.42 -2.83 5.33
C GLY A 47 -17.49 -3.67 4.46
N SER A 48 -17.61 -5.00 4.52
CA SER A 48 -16.99 -6.02 3.65
C SER A 48 -15.71 -5.62 2.90
N ALA A 49 -14.73 -5.03 3.60
CA ALA A 49 -13.45 -4.70 3.01
C ALA A 49 -12.72 -6.01 2.71
N ALA A 50 -12.10 -6.09 1.53
CA ALA A 50 -11.31 -7.25 1.16
C ALA A 50 -10.27 -7.56 2.26
N ASN A 51 -10.15 -8.84 2.61
CA ASN A 51 -9.38 -9.27 3.77
C ASN A 51 -8.13 -10.03 3.31
N ALA A 52 -6.95 -9.47 3.58
CA ALA A 52 -5.67 -10.04 3.17
C ALA A 52 -5.44 -11.45 3.75
N SER A 53 -5.92 -11.74 4.97
CA SER A 53 -5.84 -13.07 5.57
C SER A 53 -6.77 -14.07 4.89
N ALA A 54 -7.94 -13.65 4.42
CA ALA A 54 -8.84 -14.50 3.63
C ALA A 54 -8.23 -14.81 2.25
N ALA A 55 -7.70 -13.79 1.57
CA ALA A 55 -6.95 -13.96 0.33
C ALA A 55 -5.76 -14.92 0.50
N PHE A 56 -5.01 -14.81 1.61
CA PHE A 56 -3.92 -15.74 1.90
C PHE A 56 -4.39 -17.20 2.04
N LYS A 57 -5.53 -17.45 2.67
CA LYS A 57 -6.09 -18.81 2.76
C LYS A 57 -6.33 -19.39 1.36
N THR A 58 -6.90 -18.61 0.45
CA THR A 58 -7.05 -19.01 -0.96
C THR A 58 -5.70 -19.30 -1.61
N VAL A 59 -4.72 -18.41 -1.42
CA VAL A 59 -3.36 -18.59 -1.96
C VAL A 59 -2.70 -19.87 -1.45
N ALA A 60 -2.79 -20.16 -0.14
CA ALA A 60 -2.17 -21.33 0.48
C ALA A 60 -2.75 -22.66 -0.04
N THR A 61 -3.98 -22.68 -0.57
CA THR A 61 -4.52 -23.89 -1.23
C THR A 61 -3.85 -24.19 -2.57
N ALA A 62 -3.41 -23.16 -3.29
CA ALA A 62 -2.75 -23.29 -4.59
C ALA A 62 -1.22 -23.36 -4.46
N VAL A 63 -0.66 -22.75 -3.42
CA VAL A 63 0.78 -22.68 -3.14
C VAL A 63 1.04 -23.22 -1.73
N PRO A 64 1.11 -24.56 -1.54
CA PRO A 64 1.23 -25.18 -0.23
C PRO A 64 2.58 -24.95 0.47
N THR A 65 3.56 -24.39 -0.25
CA THR A 65 4.84 -23.94 0.32
C THR A 65 4.77 -22.57 0.98
N ALA A 66 3.65 -21.84 0.79
CA ALA A 66 3.43 -20.55 1.40
C ALA A 66 2.88 -20.71 2.82
N HIS A 67 3.51 -20.06 3.79
CA HIS A 67 3.11 -20.12 5.20
C HIS A 67 2.93 -18.71 5.78
N LEU A 68 1.79 -18.48 6.43
CA LEU A 68 1.50 -17.19 7.06
C LEU A 68 2.53 -16.89 8.14
N THR A 69 3.20 -15.74 8.06
CA THR A 69 4.19 -15.31 9.06
C THR A 69 3.66 -14.22 9.98
N GLY A 70 2.68 -13.43 9.53
CA GLY A 70 2.04 -12.46 10.43
C GLY A 70 1.00 -11.58 9.76
N THR A 71 0.09 -11.07 10.60
CA THR A 71 -0.81 -9.97 10.26
C THR A 71 -0.12 -8.64 10.57
N VAL A 72 -0.20 -7.70 9.65
CA VAL A 72 0.36 -6.36 9.81
C VAL A 72 -0.70 -5.43 10.43
N THR A 73 -0.29 -4.66 11.43
CA THR A 73 -1.08 -3.63 12.11
C THR A 73 -0.55 -2.25 11.73
N ALA A 74 -1.26 -1.19 12.12
CA ALA A 74 -0.86 0.17 11.76
C ALA A 74 0.46 0.57 12.45
N GLU A 75 0.73 -0.02 13.61
CA GLU A 75 1.89 0.21 14.44
C GLU A 75 3.14 -0.50 13.92
N ASN A 76 2.99 -1.69 13.33
CA ASN A 76 4.12 -2.52 12.89
C ASN A 76 4.33 -2.52 11.36
N ASP A 77 3.52 -1.78 10.61
CA ASP A 77 3.65 -1.68 9.15
C ASP A 77 4.92 -0.92 8.76
N PRO A 78 5.89 -1.56 8.07
CA PRO A 78 7.14 -0.90 7.70
C PRO A 78 6.97 0.34 6.81
N ASN A 79 5.87 0.43 6.06
CA ASN A 79 5.58 1.61 5.24
C ASN A 79 4.71 2.64 5.97
N HIS A 80 4.14 2.29 7.12
CA HIS A 80 3.17 3.10 7.86
C HIS A 80 1.98 3.56 7.02
N LEU A 81 1.47 2.72 6.11
CA LEU A 81 0.37 3.05 5.19
C LEU A 81 -0.95 2.37 5.57
N LEU A 82 -0.94 1.33 6.41
CA LEU A 82 -2.15 0.60 6.79
C LEU A 82 -3.24 1.54 7.34
N GLY A 83 -4.43 1.51 6.74
CA GLY A 83 -5.59 2.28 7.17
C GLY A 83 -5.57 3.77 6.78
N ARG A 84 -4.55 4.24 6.06
CA ARG A 84 -4.54 5.61 5.53
C ARG A 84 -5.46 5.74 4.31
N PRO A 85 -5.94 6.96 3.99
CA PRO A 85 -6.75 7.19 2.79
C PRO A 85 -6.06 6.70 1.52
N ASN A 86 -6.79 5.97 0.67
CA ASN A 86 -6.33 5.39 -0.60
C ASN A 86 -5.21 4.33 -0.47
N GLN A 87 -4.97 3.82 0.74
CA GLN A 87 -3.97 2.77 1.01
C GLN A 87 -4.64 1.44 1.37
N TYR A 88 -3.81 0.41 1.64
CA TYR A 88 -4.33 -0.89 2.03
C TYR A 88 -5.04 -0.83 3.39
N THR A 89 -6.17 -1.52 3.47
CA THR A 89 -7.04 -1.65 4.65
C THR A 89 -6.69 -2.87 5.48
N SER A 90 -6.05 -3.87 4.89
CA SER A 90 -5.45 -5.00 5.60
C SER A 90 -4.20 -5.51 4.88
N LYS A 91 -3.26 -6.08 5.64
CA LYS A 91 -2.03 -6.65 5.09
C LYS A 91 -1.57 -7.85 5.91
N VAL A 92 -1.07 -8.87 5.21
CA VAL A 92 -0.38 -10.02 5.81
C VAL A 92 0.96 -10.24 5.13
N THR A 93 1.86 -10.89 5.84
CA THR A 93 3.16 -11.37 5.33
C THR A 93 3.18 -12.89 5.38
N PHE A 94 3.93 -13.49 4.47
CA PHE A 94 4.10 -14.94 4.42
C PHE A 94 5.52 -15.30 3.99
N SER A 95 5.96 -16.49 4.39
CA SER A 95 7.17 -17.13 3.87
C SER A 95 6.82 -18.13 2.77
N ASP A 96 7.79 -18.45 1.91
CA ASP A 96 7.70 -19.57 0.98
C ASP A 96 8.92 -20.47 1.18
N SER A 97 8.71 -21.76 1.47
CA SER A 97 9.81 -22.71 1.72
C SER A 97 10.73 -22.94 0.53
N ARG A 98 10.35 -22.46 -0.67
CA ARG A 98 11.19 -22.46 -1.88
C ARG A 98 12.20 -21.30 -1.91
N VAL A 99 12.03 -20.28 -1.05
CA VAL A 99 13.01 -19.20 -0.90
C VAL A 99 14.24 -19.73 -0.15
N PRO A 100 15.46 -19.55 -0.69
CA PRO A 100 16.67 -20.02 -0.02
C PRO A 100 16.89 -19.29 1.31
N ALA A 101 17.00 -20.06 2.41
CA ALA A 101 17.22 -19.49 3.74
C ALA A 101 18.56 -18.75 3.88
N GLY A 102 19.59 -19.17 3.12
CA GLY A 102 20.89 -18.48 3.09
C GLY A 102 20.78 -17.04 2.60
N ASP A 103 19.97 -16.82 1.56
CA ASP A 103 19.79 -15.52 0.91
C ASP A 103 18.93 -14.55 1.72
N THR A 104 18.17 -15.07 2.69
CA THR A 104 17.21 -14.30 3.51
C THR A 104 17.51 -14.30 5.01
N SER A 105 18.66 -14.83 5.40
CA SER A 105 19.10 -14.94 6.80
C SER A 105 19.24 -13.60 7.52
N HIS A 106 19.50 -12.54 6.77
CA HIS A 106 19.63 -11.16 7.27
C HIS A 106 18.30 -10.39 7.31
N LEU A 107 17.23 -10.96 6.76
CA LEU A 107 15.92 -10.32 6.69
C LEU A 107 15.09 -10.62 7.94
N ASP A 108 14.22 -9.68 8.30
CA ASP A 108 13.27 -9.86 9.39
C ASP A 108 12.27 -10.98 9.09
N ALA A 109 11.64 -11.54 10.13
CA ALA A 109 10.68 -12.65 9.98
C ALA A 109 9.46 -12.32 9.11
N THR A 110 9.07 -11.05 9.06
CA THR A 110 7.93 -10.54 8.29
C THR A 110 8.36 -9.83 7.00
N ASP A 111 9.63 -9.92 6.62
CA ASP A 111 10.12 -9.30 5.39
C ASP A 111 9.54 -10.00 4.15
N ILE A 112 9.18 -9.20 3.15
CA ILE A 112 8.60 -9.69 1.88
C ILE A 112 9.57 -10.61 1.15
N GLY A 113 10.88 -10.40 1.30
CA GLY A 113 11.91 -11.25 0.70
C GLY A 113 11.84 -12.71 1.14
N LYS A 114 11.27 -13.04 2.31
CA LYS A 114 11.09 -14.43 2.77
C LYS A 114 9.99 -15.21 2.06
N GLY A 115 9.15 -14.53 1.28
CA GLY A 115 8.08 -15.16 0.51
C GLY A 115 7.22 -14.12 -0.17
N GLY A 116 6.56 -13.30 0.63
CA GLY A 116 5.80 -12.16 0.10
C GLY A 116 4.86 -11.49 1.09
N ALA A 117 3.99 -10.66 0.55
CA ALA A 117 2.88 -10.04 1.27
C ALA A 117 1.61 -10.02 0.43
N ILE A 118 0.46 -9.98 1.11
CA ILE A 118 -0.83 -9.69 0.49
C ILE A 118 -1.36 -8.40 1.11
N GLU A 119 -1.67 -7.43 0.25
CA GLU A 119 -2.22 -6.13 0.59
C GLU A 119 -3.65 -6.05 0.03
N ALA A 120 -4.65 -5.71 0.85
CA ALA A 120 -6.03 -5.56 0.43
C ALA A 120 -6.47 -4.09 0.51
N PHE A 121 -7.26 -3.64 -0.46
CA PHE A 121 -7.62 -2.24 -0.67
C PHE A 121 -9.13 -2.03 -0.64
N ALA A 122 -9.56 -0.77 -0.50
CA ALA A 122 -10.95 -0.39 -0.64
C ALA A 122 -11.43 -0.49 -2.09
N THR A 123 -10.57 -0.12 -3.05
CA THR A 123 -10.91 -0.14 -4.48
C THR A 123 -9.84 -0.82 -5.33
N PRO A 124 -10.19 -1.37 -6.51
CA PRO A 124 -9.21 -1.89 -7.44
C PRO A 124 -8.21 -0.84 -7.94
N ALA A 125 -8.66 0.42 -8.06
CA ALA A 125 -7.80 1.52 -8.49
C ALA A 125 -6.69 1.80 -7.47
N ASP A 126 -6.97 1.72 -6.18
CA ASP A 126 -5.97 1.88 -5.11
C ASP A 126 -4.94 0.73 -5.15
N ALA A 127 -5.40 -0.51 -5.36
CA ALA A 127 -4.52 -1.67 -5.50
C ALA A 127 -3.59 -1.53 -6.73
N GLU A 128 -4.13 -1.09 -7.86
CA GLU A 128 -3.36 -0.83 -9.08
C GLU A 128 -2.35 0.31 -8.89
N ALA A 129 -2.76 1.41 -8.24
CA ALA A 129 -1.88 2.53 -7.93
C ALA A 129 -0.71 2.08 -7.04
N ARG A 130 -0.97 1.22 -6.05
CA ARG A 130 0.07 0.63 -5.22
C ARG A 130 1.04 -0.24 -6.01
N ALA A 131 0.54 -1.12 -6.86
CA ALA A 131 1.39 -1.99 -7.69
C ALA A 131 2.32 -1.15 -8.58
N LYS A 132 1.78 -0.13 -9.27
CA LYS A 132 2.56 0.81 -10.10
C LYS A 132 3.62 1.55 -9.28
N TYR A 133 3.26 2.00 -8.09
CA TYR A 133 4.20 2.67 -7.19
C TYR A 133 5.35 1.75 -6.80
N VAL A 134 5.07 0.53 -6.34
CA VAL A 134 6.09 -0.45 -5.94
C VAL A 134 7.04 -0.73 -7.10
N GLN A 135 6.51 -1.01 -8.29
CA GLN A 135 7.34 -1.25 -9.47
C GLN A 135 8.20 -0.03 -9.84
N ALA A 136 7.65 1.18 -9.75
CA ALA A 136 8.39 2.39 -10.09
C ALA A 136 9.57 2.62 -9.13
N VAL A 137 9.37 2.41 -7.82
CA VAL A 137 10.43 2.62 -6.83
C VAL A 137 11.49 1.53 -6.86
N THR A 138 11.14 0.28 -7.19
CA THR A 138 12.10 -0.84 -7.23
C THR A 138 12.79 -1.00 -8.59
N LYS A 139 12.31 -0.33 -9.65
CA LYS A 139 12.81 -0.48 -11.03
C LYS A 139 14.33 -0.36 -11.19
N SER A 140 14.97 0.51 -10.42
CA SER A 140 16.42 0.74 -10.48
C SER A 140 17.24 -0.09 -9.49
N MET A 141 16.56 -0.90 -8.67
CA MET A 141 17.15 -1.69 -7.59
C MET A 141 16.71 -3.15 -7.74
N PRO A 142 17.41 -3.96 -8.58
CA PRO A 142 17.02 -5.35 -8.83
C PRO A 142 16.92 -6.21 -7.55
N ALA A 143 17.73 -5.90 -6.53
CA ALA A 143 17.68 -6.56 -5.23
C ALA A 143 16.40 -6.25 -4.42
N LEU A 144 15.60 -5.27 -4.83
CA LEU A 144 14.28 -4.97 -4.26
C LEU A 144 13.16 -5.30 -5.25
N ALA A 145 13.47 -5.91 -6.39
CA ALA A 145 12.45 -6.31 -7.32
C ALA A 145 11.52 -7.34 -6.65
N GLU A 146 10.27 -7.33 -7.10
CA GLU A 146 9.21 -8.21 -6.63
C GLU A 146 8.35 -8.59 -7.84
N TYR A 147 7.63 -9.69 -7.75
CA TYR A 147 6.53 -9.98 -8.67
C TYR A 147 5.23 -9.48 -8.04
N ASP A 148 4.52 -8.64 -8.78
CA ASP A 148 3.26 -8.04 -8.34
C ASP A 148 2.09 -8.62 -9.15
N TYR A 149 1.10 -9.18 -8.44
CA TYR A 149 -0.12 -9.71 -9.04
C TYR A 149 -1.33 -9.05 -8.40
N GLN A 150 -2.01 -8.20 -9.16
CA GLN A 150 -3.26 -7.58 -8.75
C GLN A 150 -4.45 -8.43 -9.21
N HIS A 151 -5.42 -8.62 -8.32
CA HIS A 151 -6.74 -9.16 -8.64
C HIS A 151 -7.83 -8.39 -7.87
N GLY A 152 -8.67 -7.63 -8.60
CA GLY A 152 -9.67 -6.76 -7.97
C GLY A 152 -9.01 -5.78 -6.98
N THR A 153 -9.44 -5.86 -5.72
CA THR A 153 -8.93 -5.05 -4.59
C THR A 153 -7.75 -5.68 -3.86
N ILE A 154 -7.19 -6.80 -4.35
CA ILE A 154 -6.06 -7.49 -3.74
C ILE A 154 -4.80 -7.28 -4.58
N LEU A 155 -3.69 -7.00 -3.91
CA LEU A 155 -2.34 -7.04 -4.47
C LEU A 155 -1.53 -8.11 -3.74
N ILE A 156 -1.02 -9.08 -4.49
CA ILE A 156 -0.07 -10.08 -4.02
C ILE A 156 1.32 -9.68 -4.48
N ARG A 157 2.22 -9.43 -3.52
CA ARG A 157 3.62 -9.09 -3.75
C ARG A 157 4.47 -10.31 -3.39
N VAL A 158 5.32 -10.75 -4.30
CA VAL A 158 6.08 -12.00 -4.19
C VAL A 158 7.57 -11.73 -4.32
N SER A 159 8.37 -12.34 -3.44
CA SER A 159 9.82 -12.23 -3.42
C SER A 159 10.49 -12.55 -4.76
N HIS A 160 11.48 -11.76 -5.17
CA HIS A 160 12.30 -12.07 -6.35
C HIS A 160 13.19 -13.30 -6.18
N PHE A 161 13.39 -13.79 -4.95
CA PHE A 161 14.14 -15.03 -4.72
C PHE A 161 13.43 -16.26 -5.29
N LEU A 162 12.12 -16.14 -5.58
CA LEU A 162 11.41 -17.15 -6.35
C LEU A 162 11.68 -16.98 -7.85
N THR A 163 11.83 -18.12 -8.53
CA THR A 163 11.89 -18.14 -10.00
C THR A 163 10.57 -17.64 -10.60
N PRO A 164 10.58 -17.12 -11.85
CA PRO A 164 9.33 -16.69 -12.51
C PRO A 164 8.26 -17.79 -12.56
N ALA A 165 8.66 -19.05 -12.73
CA ALA A 165 7.74 -20.19 -12.73
C ALA A 165 7.10 -20.45 -11.35
N GLN A 166 7.86 -20.28 -10.26
CA GLN A 166 7.33 -20.39 -8.91
C GLN A 166 6.40 -19.22 -8.56
N ALA A 167 6.78 -18.00 -8.96
CA ALA A 167 5.98 -16.79 -8.77
C ALA A 167 4.66 -16.86 -9.56
N ALA A 168 4.65 -17.43 -10.76
CA ALA A 168 3.44 -17.60 -11.58
C ALA A 168 2.32 -18.41 -10.87
N ALA A 169 2.67 -19.30 -9.94
CA ALA A 169 1.67 -20.01 -9.14
C ALA A 169 0.82 -19.05 -8.27
N TYR A 170 1.40 -17.95 -7.80
CA TYR A 170 0.68 -16.91 -7.06
C TYR A 170 -0.25 -16.11 -7.97
N LYS A 171 0.14 -15.87 -9.23
CA LYS A 171 -0.76 -15.26 -10.23
C LYS A 171 -2.01 -16.12 -10.42
N THR A 172 -1.83 -17.43 -10.64
CA THR A 172 -2.96 -18.36 -10.80
C THR A 172 -3.81 -18.45 -9.53
N ALA A 173 -3.19 -18.31 -8.35
CA ALA A 173 -3.93 -18.26 -7.10
C ALA A 173 -4.75 -16.97 -6.94
N ALA A 174 -4.22 -15.83 -7.41
CA ALA A 174 -4.92 -14.56 -7.41
C ALA A 174 -6.25 -14.64 -8.18
N ASP A 175 -6.25 -15.33 -9.32
CA ASP A 175 -7.43 -15.54 -10.17
C ASP A 175 -8.56 -16.34 -9.48
N LYS A 176 -8.29 -16.96 -8.31
CA LYS A 176 -9.27 -17.70 -7.51
C LYS A 176 -9.81 -16.91 -6.32
N ILE A 177 -9.33 -15.68 -6.10
CA ILE A 177 -9.80 -14.83 -5.01
C ILE A 177 -11.14 -14.21 -5.43
N SER A 178 -12.20 -14.54 -4.68
CA SER A 178 -13.57 -14.07 -4.89
C SER A 178 -13.89 -12.88 -3.99
#